data_AF-A0A9P6FN52-F1
#
_entry.id   AF-A0A9P6FN52-F1
#
_cell.length_a   1.000
_cell.length_b   1.000
_cell.length_c   1.000
_cell.angle_alpha   90.00
_cell.angle_beta   90.00
_cell.angle_gamma   90.00
#
_symmetry.space_group_name_H-M   'P 1'
#
loop_
_entity.id
_entity.type
_entity.pdbx_description
1 polymer ?
#
loop_
_entity_poly.entity_id
_entity_poly.type
_entity_poly.pdbx_seq_one_letter_code
_entity_poly.pdbx_strand_id
1 'polypeptide(L)'
;MPTHSFPVLNQQFIVDTKYQFIREIGQGAYGVVCAAKNLQTGTDVAIKKVTKVFEKAILAKRALREVKLLRHFSGHENVSIA
;
A
#
# COMPACT_ATOMS: atom_id res chain seq x y z
N MET A 1 -0.03 0.49 -18.22
CA MET A 1 -0.89 1.54 -17.64
C MET A 1 0.00 2.73 -17.32
N PRO A 2 -0.42 3.97 -17.63
CA PRO A 2 0.38 5.14 -17.29
C PRO A 2 0.56 5.26 -15.77
N THR A 3 1.76 5.63 -15.36
CA THR A 3 2.12 5.84 -13.95
C THR A 3 2.54 7.28 -13.72
N HIS A 4 2.41 7.75 -12.49
CA HIS A 4 2.95 9.02 -12.03
C HIS A 4 3.60 8.81 -10.65
N SER A 5 4.26 9.86 -10.14
CA SER A 5 4.90 9.77 -8.84
C SER A 5 4.65 10.97 -7.95
N PHE A 6 4.58 10.72 -6.65
CA PHE A 6 4.49 11.77 -5.62
C PHE A 6 5.31 11.37 -4.38
N PRO A 7 5.87 12.34 -3.64
CA PRO A 7 6.59 12.08 -2.40
C PRO A 7 5.62 11.89 -1.23
N VAL A 8 5.89 10.90 -0.37
CA VAL A 8 5.20 10.67 0.91
C VAL A 8 6.25 10.28 1.95
N LEU A 9 6.39 11.04 3.04
CA LEU A 9 7.34 10.75 4.14
C LEU A 9 8.73 10.33 3.62
N ASN A 10 9.33 11.17 2.78
CA ASN A 10 10.65 10.96 2.15
C ASN A 10 10.75 9.69 1.28
N GLN A 11 9.63 9.15 0.81
CA GLN A 11 9.56 8.03 -0.12
C GLN A 11 8.84 8.44 -1.39
N GLN A 12 9.43 8.16 -2.55
CA GLN A 12 8.74 8.33 -3.83
C GLN A 12 7.77 7.16 -4.04
N PHE A 13 6.49 7.47 -4.20
CA PHE A 13 5.46 6.52 -4.62
C PHE A 13 5.37 6.57 -6.13
N ILE A 14 5.44 5.43 -6.80
CA ILE A 14 5.21 5.30 -8.24
C ILE A 14 3.96 4.45 -8.38
N VAL A 15 2.87 5.06 -8.81
CA VAL A 15 1.55 4.42 -8.84
C VAL A 15 0.83 4.72 -10.15
N ASP A 16 -0.17 3.91 -10.47
CA ASP A 16 -1.05 4.12 -11.61
C ASP A 16 -1.71 5.51 -11.54
N THR A 17 -1.85 6.19 -12.69
CA THR A 17 -2.49 7.52 -12.79
C THR A 17 -3.92 7.58 -12.26
N LYS A 18 -4.60 6.44 -12.11
CA LYS A 18 -5.94 6.40 -11.49
C LYS A 18 -5.93 6.72 -9.99
N TYR A 19 -4.79 6.70 -9.31
CA TYR A 19 -4.71 6.96 -7.88
C TYR A 19 -4.20 8.37 -7.60
N GLN A 20 -5.09 9.25 -7.14
CA GLN A 20 -4.71 10.59 -6.74
C GLN A 20 -4.29 10.61 -5.26
N PHE A 21 -3.09 11.09 -4.95
CA PHE A 21 -2.64 11.29 -3.56
C PHE A 21 -3.59 12.23 -2.79
N ILE A 22 -3.93 11.88 -1.55
CA ILE A 22 -4.72 12.72 -0.64
C ILE A 22 -3.83 13.26 0.48
N ARG A 23 -3.26 12.35 1.28
CA ARG A 23 -2.43 12.68 2.46
C ARG A 23 -1.63 11.48 2.92
N GLU A 24 -0.56 11.71 3.66
CA GLU A 24 0.12 10.69 4.44
C GLU A 24 -0.79 10.10 5.53
N ILE A 25 -0.62 8.79 5.79
CA ILE A 25 -1.30 8.09 6.89
C ILE A 25 -0.29 7.74 7.98
N GLY A 26 0.87 7.20 7.61
CA GLY A 26 1.91 6.88 8.59
C GLY A 26 3.07 6.08 8.02
N GLN A 27 4.07 5.89 8.88
CA GLN A 27 5.27 5.12 8.60
C GLN A 27 5.45 4.06 9.69
N GLY A 28 5.74 2.83 9.26
CA GLY A 28 6.08 1.73 10.15
C GLY A 28 7.46 1.15 9.83
N ALA A 29 7.83 0.09 10.55
CA ALA A 29 9.12 -0.57 10.39
C ALA A 29 9.37 -1.12 8.96
N TYR A 30 8.30 -1.41 8.21
CA TYR A 30 8.36 -2.11 6.91
C TYR A 30 7.78 -1.30 5.74
N GLY A 31 7.47 -0.02 5.92
CA GLY A 31 6.91 0.77 4.83
C GLY A 31 6.24 2.06 5.24
N VAL A 32 5.76 2.78 4.23
CA VAL A 32 5.01 4.03 4.33
C VAL A 32 3.60 3.81 3.77
N VAL A 33 2.60 4.43 4.37
CA VAL A 33 1.21 4.37 3.94
C VAL A 33 0.69 5.78 3.64
N CYS A 34 0.01 5.95 2.51
CA CYS A 34 -0.75 7.15 2.18
C CYS A 34 -2.22 6.83 1.84
N ALA A 35 -3.08 7.82 2.02
CA ALA A 35 -4.43 7.83 1.49
C ALA A 35 -4.38 8.29 0.02
N ALA A 36 -5.13 7.63 -0.85
CA ALA A 36 -5.31 8.03 -2.23
C ALA A 36 -6.77 7.86 -2.64
N LYS A 37 -7.23 8.64 -3.62
CA LYS A 37 -8.54 8.45 -4.26
C LYS A 37 -8.35 7.66 -5.54
N ASN A 38 -9.08 6.57 -5.71
CA ASN A 38 -9.20 5.91 -7.00
C ASN A 38 -10.19 6.70 -7.86
N LEU A 39 -9.69 7.38 -8.88
CA LEU A 39 -10.46 8.25 -9.78
C LEU A 39 -11.47 7.50 -10.65
N GLN A 40 -11.30 6.18 -10.82
CA GLN A 40 -12.23 5.36 -11.61
C GLN A 40 -13.47 4.95 -10.80
N THR A 41 -13.30 4.70 -9.50
CA THR A 41 -14.38 4.23 -8.61
C THR A 41 -14.88 5.30 -7.65
N GLY A 42 -14.16 6.42 -7.51
CA GLY A 42 -14.41 7.45 -6.52
C GLY A 42 -14.02 7.08 -5.08
N THR A 43 -13.56 5.85 -4.85
CA THR A 43 -13.29 5.31 -3.52
C THR A 43 -11.94 5.76 -2.98
N ASP A 44 -11.91 6.12 -1.70
CA ASP A 44 -10.66 6.35 -0.98
C ASP A 44 -10.02 5.01 -0.60
N VAL A 45 -8.71 4.90 -0.80
CA VAL A 45 -7.92 3.69 -0.59
C VAL A 45 -6.66 4.01 0.20
N ALA A 46 -6.09 3.01 0.87
CA ALA A 46 -4.75 3.11 1.45
C ALA A 46 -3.73 2.44 0.53
N ILE A 47 -2.64 3.14 0.22
CA ILE A 47 -1.52 2.57 -0.54
C ILE A 47 -0.34 2.41 0.41
N LYS A 48 0.07 1.16 0.64
CA LYS A 48 1.26 0.81 1.45
C LYS A 48 2.45 0.50 0.55
N LYS A 49 3.45 1.38 0.56
CA LYS A 49 4.76 1.11 -0.05
C LYS A 49 5.59 0.27 0.91
N VAL A 50 5.71 -1.02 0.62
CA VAL A 50 6.57 -1.94 1.36
C VAL A 50 8.02 -1.69 0.99
N THR A 51 8.86 -1.42 1.98
CA THR A 51 10.29 -1.18 1.79
C THR A 51 11.11 -2.34 2.34
N LYS A 52 12.39 -2.45 1.93
CA LYS A 52 13.37 -3.38 2.52
C LYS A 52 13.04 -4.88 2.40
N VAL A 53 12.04 -5.25 1.60
CA VAL A 53 11.56 -6.64 1.49
C VAL A 53 12.66 -7.62 1.08
N PHE A 54 13.65 -7.15 0.31
CA PHE A 54 14.75 -7.95 -0.20
C PHE A 54 16.02 -7.93 0.67
N GLU A 55 16.05 -7.16 1.77
CA GLU A 55 17.23 -7.09 2.63
C GLU A 55 17.44 -8.37 3.44
N LYS A 56 16.37 -9.05 3.84
CA LYS A 56 16.42 -10.32 4.57
C LYS A 56 15.27 -11.22 4.16
N ALA A 57 15.54 -12.52 4.00
CA ALA A 57 14.53 -13.52 3.63
C ALA A 57 13.31 -13.53 4.58
N ILE A 58 13.50 -13.24 5.87
CA ILE A 58 12.40 -13.14 6.84
C ILE A 58 11.43 -11.99 6.52
N LEU A 59 11.90 -10.88 5.95
CA LEU A 59 11.06 -9.73 5.60
C LEU A 59 10.19 -10.06 4.39
N ALA A 60 10.77 -10.68 3.36
CA ALA A 60 10.01 -11.21 2.23
C ALA A 60 8.94 -12.22 2.68
N LYS A 61 9.29 -13.16 3.58
CA LYS A 61 8.33 -14.12 4.15
C LYS A 61 7.19 -13.41 4.91
N ARG A 62 7.49 -12.38 5.70
CA ARG A 62 6.48 -11.59 6.44
C ARG A 62 5.54 -10.85 5.48
N ALA A 63 6.08 -10.16 4.47
CA ALA A 63 5.28 -9.46 3.47
C ALA A 63 4.39 -10.42 2.66
N LEU A 64 4.93 -11.57 2.25
CA LEU A 64 4.15 -12.58 1.54
C LEU A 64 3.05 -13.17 2.43
N ARG A 65 3.33 -13.42 3.71
CA ARG A 65 2.33 -13.90 4.67
C ARG A 65 1.21 -12.87 4.85
N GLU A 66 1.54 -11.58 4.96
CA GLU A 66 0.55 -10.50 5.07
C GLU A 66 -0.39 -10.50 3.87
N VAL A 67 0.15 -10.49 2.63
CA VAL A 67 -0.68 -10.53 1.40
C VAL A 67 -1.52 -11.81 1.32
N LYS A 68 -0.97 -12.97 1.69
CA LYS A 68 -1.70 -14.24 1.67
C LYS A 68 -2.85 -14.25 2.66
N LEU A 69 -2.62 -13.80 3.90
CA LEU A 69 -3.66 -13.76 4.93
C LEU A 69 -4.75 -12.75 4.59
N LEU A 70 -4.39 -11.56 4.09
CA LEU A 70 -5.36 -10.57 3.64
C LEU A 70 -6.28 -11.15 2.56
N ARG A 71 -5.72 -11.80 1.53
CA ARG A 71 -6.52 -12.48 0.49
C ARG A 71 -7.40 -13.60 1.04
N HIS A 72 -6.90 -14.39 1.99
CA HIS A 72 -7.64 -15.49 2.57
C HIS A 72 -8.85 -15.03 3.39
N PHE A 73 -8.72 -13.94 4.14
CA PHE A 73 -9.80 -13.38 4.95
C PHE A 73 -10.64 -12.31 4.22
N SER A 74 -10.51 -12.22 2.90
CA SER A 74 -11.26 -11.27 2.07
C SER A 74 -12.76 -11.43 2.30
N GLY A 75 -13.44 -10.34 2.67
CA GLY A 75 -14.88 -10.31 2.92
C GLY A 75 -15.29 -10.55 4.38
N HIS A 76 -14.35 -10.82 5.29
CA HIS A 76 -14.63 -10.89 6.72
C HIS A 76 -14.72 -9.46 7.31
N GLU A 77 -15.81 -9.11 7.99
CA GLU A 77 -16.06 -7.71 8.44
C GLU A 77 -14.92 -7.15 9.31
N ASN A 78 -14.32 -8.01 10.14
CA ASN A 78 -13.28 -7.64 11.10
C ASN A 78 -11.86 -7.71 10.52
N VAL A 79 -11.70 -8.04 9.24
CA VAL A 79 -10.39 -8.12 8.57
C VAL A 79 -10.45 -7.32 7.28
N SER A 80 -9.97 -6.08 7.32
CA SER A 80 -9.97 -5.19 6.16
C SER A 80 -8.84 -5.52 5.18
N ILE A 81 -9.19 -5.77 3.93
CA ILE A 81 -8.33 -5.46 2.77
C ILE A 81 -8.57 -3.98 2.48
N ALA A 82 -7.55 -3.14 2.68
CA ALA A 82 -7.57 -1.74 2.26
C ALA A 82 -7.03 -1.59 0.83
#